data_AF-A0A9D2IZ17-F1
#
_entry.id   AF-A0A9D2IZ17-F1
#
_cell.length_a   1.000
_cell.length_b   1.000
_cell.length_c   1.000
_cell.angle_alpha   90.00
_cell.angle_beta   90.00
_cell.angle_gamma   90.00
#
_symmetry.space_group_name_H-M   'P 1'
#
loop_
_entity.id
_entity.type
_entity.pdbx_description
1 polymer ?
#
loop_
_entity_poly.entity_id
_entity_poly.type
_entity_poly.pdbx_seq_one_letter_code
_entity_poly.pdbx_strand_id
1 'polypeptide(L)' 'MPEIMVCVLSGACALVNGITPTSGTLMGAIAICRIEYTTWVKYIWKPLAMMLVLHIVILSVGMAVL' A
#
# COMPACT_ATOMS: atom_id res chain seq x y z
N MET A 1 13.85 7.90 -18.18
CA MET A 1 13.29 8.28 -16.87
C MET A 1 13.03 7.02 -16.03
N PRO A 2 14.08 6.25 -15.70
CA PRO A 2 13.94 5.04 -14.88
C PRO A 2 13.39 5.37 -13.48
N GLU A 3 13.55 6.60 -13.00
CA GLU A 3 13.11 7.04 -11.67
C GLU A 3 11.61 6.86 -11.46
N ILE A 4 10.77 7.23 -12.43
CA ILE A 4 9.31 7.07 -12.33
C ILE A 4 8.93 5.59 -12.28
N MET A 5 9.62 4.73 -13.05
CA MET A 5 9.38 3.29 -13.04
C MET A 5 9.74 2.66 -11.68
N VAL A 6 10.82 3.11 -11.04
CA VAL A 6 11.20 2.67 -9.68
C VAL A 6 10.20 3.16 -8.63
N CYS A 7 9.72 4.40 -8.74
CA CYS A 7 8.69 4.93 -7.83
C CYS A 7 7.38 4.14 -7.92
N VAL A 8 6.92 3.83 -9.13
CA VAL A 8 5.71 3.00 -9.37
C VAL A 8 5.88 1.61 -8.74
N LEU A 9 7.01 0.94 -9.00
CA LEU A 9 7.28 -0.40 -8.49
C LEU A 9 7.36 -0.41 -6.96
N SER A 10 8.10 0.53 -6.37
CA SER A 10 8.27 0.64 -4.92
C SER A 10 6.93 0.92 -4.23
N GLY A 11 6.12 1.81 -4.80
CA GLY A 11 4.78 2.12 -4.33
C GLY A 11 3.81 0.95 -4.39
N ALA A 12 3.82 0.21 -5.50
CA ALA A 12 3.02 -1.01 -5.64
C ALA A 12 3.42 -2.07 -4.61
N CYS A 13 4.72 -2.28 -4.39
CA CYS A 13 5.23 -3.19 -3.35
C CYS A 13 4.78 -2.76 -1.94
N ALA A 14 4.79 -1.46 -1.64
CA ALA A 14 4.32 -0.94 -0.35
C ALA A 14 2.83 -1.21 -0.11
N LEU A 15 1.99 -1.03 -1.14
CA LEU A 15 0.56 -1.35 -1.10
C LEU A 15 0.30 -2.85 -0.88
N VAL A 16 1.02 -3.72 -1.61
CA VAL A 16 0.84 -5.18 -1.52
C VAL A 16 1.33 -5.74 -0.18
N ASN A 17 2.42 -5.21 0.37
CA ASN A 17 2.91 -5.54 1.71
C ASN A 17 1.94 -5.10 2.81
N GLY A 18 1.08 -4.13 2.53
CA GLY A 18 0.03 -3.67 3.43
C GLY A 18 -1.27 -4.48 3.33
N ILE A 19 -1.28 -5.66 2.71
CA ILE A 19 -2.44 -6.58 2.63
C ILE A 19 -2.01 -8.03 2.82
N THR A 20 -0.89 -8.40 2.21
CA THR A 20 -0.52 -9.81 2.06
C THR A 20 -0.05 -10.40 3.40
N PRO A 21 -0.51 -11.61 3.78
CA PRO A 21 -0.22 -12.20 5.09
C PRO A 21 1.26 -12.59 5.28
N THR A 22 2.08 -12.47 4.25
CA THR A 22 3.53 -12.67 4.27
C THR A 22 4.32 -11.46 4.75
N SER A 23 3.68 -10.30 4.91
CA SER A 23 4.33 -9.08 5.40
C SER A 23 4.46 -9.11 6.92
N GLY A 24 5.70 -9.25 7.41
CA GLY A 24 6.00 -9.35 8.84
C GLY A 24 5.56 -8.13 9.66
N THR A 25 5.60 -6.93 9.06
CA THR A 25 5.13 -5.69 9.70
C THR A 25 3.63 -5.70 9.91
N LEU A 26 2.89 -6.23 8.93
CA LEU A 26 1.44 -6.36 9.01
C LEU A 26 1.03 -7.38 10.08
N MET A 27 1.61 -8.57 10.02
CA MET A 27 1.28 -9.64 10.98
C MET A 27 1.71 -9.27 12.41
N GLY A 28 2.83 -8.57 12.57
CA GLY A 28 3.24 -8.00 13.86
C GLY A 28 2.23 -7.01 14.43
N ALA A 29 1.73 -6.07 13.60
CA ALA A 29 0.71 -5.11 14.02
C ALA A 29 -0.61 -5.78 14.42
N ILE A 30 -1.06 -6.78 13.64
CA ILE A 30 -2.28 -7.54 13.94
C ILE A 30 -2.13 -8.36 15.23
N ALA A 31 -0.97 -8.97 15.45
CA ALA A 31 -0.68 -9.74 16.66
C ALA A 31 -0.67 -8.87 17.94
N ILE A 32 -0.16 -7.63 17.84
CA ILE A 32 -0.18 -6.67 18.94
C ILE A 32 -1.61 -6.21 19.26
N CYS A 33 -2.42 -5.95 18.23
CA CYS A 33 -3.79 -5.50 18.40
C CYS A 33 -4.79 -6.64 18.69
N ARG A 34 -4.36 -7.91 18.70
CA ARG A 34 -5.18 -9.11 18.94
C ARG A 34 -6.43 -9.19 18.04
N ILE A 35 -6.30 -8.75 16.79
CA ILE A 35 -7.40 -8.72 15.82
C ILE A 35 -7.28 -9.94 14.91
N GLU A 36 -8.40 -10.52 14.49
CA GLU A 36 -8.39 -11.58 13.48
C GLU A 36 -8.05 -11.00 12.10
N TYR A 37 -7.22 -11.69 11.31
CA TYR A 37 -6.82 -11.23 9.96
C TYR A 37 -8.03 -10.98 9.05
N THR A 38 -9.07 -11.81 9.12
CA THR A 38 -10.34 -11.63 8.41
C THR A 38 -10.99 -10.27 8.70
N THR A 39 -11.00 -9.85 9.97
CA THR A 39 -11.55 -8.56 10.39
C THR A 39 -10.67 -7.42 9.89
N TRP A 40 -9.36 -7.60 9.94
CA TRP A 40 -8.40 -6.62 9.46
C TRP A 40 -8.51 -6.38 7.95
N VAL A 41 -8.63 -7.43 7.12
CA VAL A 41 -8.82 -7.29 5.66
C VAL A 41 -10.11 -6.54 5.33
N LYS A 42 -11.17 -6.74 6.12
CA LYS A 42 -12.45 -6.02 5.96
C LYS A 42 -12.31 -4.52 6.23
N TYR A 43 -11.45 -4.15 7.17
CA TYR A 43 -11.19 -2.75 7.54
C TYR A 43 -10.17 -2.07 6.61
N ILE A 44 -9.16 -2.80 6.12
CA ILE A 44 -8.07 -2.23 5.33
C ILE A 44 -8.50 -1.81 3.92
N TRP A 45 -9.60 -2.35 3.38
CA TRP A 45 -10.11 -2.00 2.04
C TRP A 45 -10.28 -0.48 1.81
N LYS A 46 -10.83 0.24 2.78
CA LYS A 46 -11.06 1.70 2.68
C LYS A 46 -9.75 2.51 2.63
N PRO A 47 -8.82 2.37 3.59
CA PRO A 47 -7.53 3.08 3.53
C PRO A 47 -6.68 2.62 2.36
N LEU A 48 -6.76 1.34 1.96
CA LEU A 48 -6.04 0.84 0.80
C LEU A 48 -6.49 1.52 -0.50
N ALA A 49 -7.80 1.64 -0.72
CA ALA A 49 -8.34 2.34 -1.88
C ALA A 49 -7.89 3.82 -1.91
N MET A 50 -7.87 4.48 -0.75
CA MET A 50 -7.37 5.85 -0.63
C MET A 50 -5.88 5.96 -0.99
N MET A 51 -5.04 5.04 -0.50
CA MET A 51 -3.62 5.01 -0.83
C MET A 51 -3.37 4.76 -2.32
N LEU A 52 -4.17 3.91 -2.96
CA LEU A 52 -4.10 3.63 -4.40
C LEU A 52 -4.41 4.90 -5.22
N VAL A 53 -5.46 5.62 -4.87
CA VAL A 53 -5.84 6.89 -5.52
C VAL A 53 -4.75 7.95 -5.35
N LEU A 54 -4.21 8.10 -4.13
CA LEU A 54 -3.08 9.00 -3.87
C LEU A 54 -1.87 8.64 -4.73
N HIS A 55 -1.57 7.36 -4.86
CA HIS A 55 -0.45 6.89 -5.68
C HIS A 55 -0.61 7.26 -7.15
N ILE A 56 -1.82 7.09 -7.70
CA ILE A 56 -2.15 7.46 -9.08
C ILE A 56 -2.00 8.98 -9.27
N VAL A 57 -2.54 9.79 -8.34
CA VAL A 57 -2.48 11.26 -8.44
C VAL A 57 -1.03 11.76 -8.39
N ILE A 58 -0.23 11.24 -7.46
CA ILE A 58 1.19 11.65 -7.31
C ILE A 58 1.99 11.27 -8.56
N LEU A 59 1.76 10.08 -9.13
CA LEU A 59 2.43 9.65 -10.36
C LEU A 59 1.98 10.46 -11.58
N SER A 60 0.69 10.78 -11.70
CA SER A 60 0.17 11.64 -12.78
C SER A 60 0.75 13.05 -12.72
N VAL A 61 0.85 13.64 -11.52
CA VAL A 61 1.49 14.94 -11.33
C VAL A 61 3.00 14.85 -11.57
N GLY A 62 3.64 13.79 -11.11
CA GLY A 62 5.07 13.54 -11.32
C GLY A 62 5.46 13.41 -12.80
N MET A 63 4.61 12.79 -13.63
CA MET A 63 4.80 12.76 -15.10
C MET A 63 4.45 14.07 -15.81
N ALA A 64 3.64 14.94 -15.19
CA ALA A 64 3.23 16.21 -15.81
C ALA A 64 4.22 17.35 -15.52
N VAL A 65 4.99 17.25 -14.42
CA VAL A 65 5.95 18.28 -13.97
C VAL A 65 7.37 18.01 -14.48
N LEU A 66 7.68 16.76 -14.89
CA LEU A 66 9.01 16.29 -15.27
C LEU A 66 9.00 15.69 -16.68
#